data_AF-A0A1G1P8M3-F1
#
_entry.id   AF-A0A1G1P8M3-F1
#
_cell.length_a   1.000
_cell.length_b   1.000
_cell.length_c   1.000
_cell.angle_alpha   90.00
_cell.angle_beta   90.00
_cell.angle_gamma   90.00
#
_symmetry.space_group_name_H-M   'P 1'
#
loop_
_entity.id
_entity.type
_entity.pdbx_description
1 polymer ?
#
loop_
_entity_poly.entity_id
_entity_poly.type
_entity_poly.pdbx_seq_one_letter_code
_entity_poly.pdbx_strand_id
1 'polypeptide(L)' 'MTRTMVYLPEGLHRGLKHLAVERATSLTALIREAVEVLYREDLDDLQISRERFAEYLAHPERAVPYAQARAKRLHRAA' A
#
# COMPACT_ATOMS: atom_id res chain seq x y z
N MET A 1 -4.81 -17.10 0.83
CA MET A 1 -5.70 -16.11 0.17
C MET A 1 -7.12 -16.33 0.63
N THR A 2 -7.84 -15.26 0.96
CA THR A 2 -9.27 -15.33 1.32
C THR A 2 -10.10 -15.29 0.05
N ARG A 3 -11.07 -16.20 -0.10
CA ARG A 3 -12.02 -16.17 -1.23
C ARG A 3 -13.06 -15.09 -0.97
N THR A 4 -13.09 -14.08 -1.83
CA THR A 4 -14.04 -12.96 -1.73
C THR A 4 -14.98 -12.98 -2.93
N MET A 5 -16.28 -12.90 -2.67
CA MET A 5 -17.29 -12.72 -3.70
C MET A 5 -17.57 -11.22 -3.85
N VAL A 6 -17.49 -10.71 -5.06
CA VAL A 6 -17.73 -9.30 -5.38
C VAL A 6 -18.78 -9.19 -6.47
N TYR A 7 -19.68 -8.23 -6.31
CA TYR A 7 -20.66 -7.90 -7.34
C TYR A 7 -20.03 -6.90 -8.32
N LEU A 8 -20.15 -7.19 -9.62
CA LEU A 8 -19.68 -6.33 -10.69
C LEU A 8 -20.87 -5.96 -11.58
N PRO A 9 -20.98 -4.69 -12.03
CA PRO A 9 -21.92 -4.33 -13.07
C PRO A 9 -21.75 -5.23 -14.30
N GLU A 10 -22.85 -5.60 -14.95
CA GLU A 10 -22.82 -6.62 -16.02
C GLU A 10 -21.87 -6.24 -17.17
N GLY A 11 -21.88 -4.98 -17.59
CA GLY A 11 -20.98 -4.47 -18.63
C GLY A 11 -19.51 -4.59 -18.23
N LEU A 12 -19.18 -4.27 -16.97
CA LEU A 12 -17.81 -4.40 -16.45
C LEU A 12 -17.38 -5.87 -16.38
N HIS A 13 -18.24 -6.76 -15.90
CA HIS A 13 -17.96 -8.19 -15.85
C HIS A 13 -17.72 -8.79 -17.24
N ARG A 14 -18.54 -8.43 -18.24
CA ARG A 14 -18.34 -8.87 -19.63
C ARG A 14 -17.03 -8.33 -20.20
N GLY A 15 -16.74 -7.04 -20.02
CA GLY A 15 -15.49 -6.42 -20.46
C GLY A 15 -14.25 -7.09 -19.86
N LEU A 16 -14.26 -7.33 -18.55
CA LEU A 16 -13.17 -8.03 -17.87
C LEU A 16 -12.99 -9.46 -18.38
N LYS A 17 -14.07 -10.16 -18.73
CA LYS A 17 -13.98 -11.51 -19.31
C LYS A 17 -13.27 -11.51 -20.65
N HIS A 18 -13.61 -10.57 -21.53
CA HIS A 18 -12.92 -10.42 -22.80
C HIS A 18 -11.45 -10.10 -22.61
N LEU A 19 -11.14 -9.13 -21.74
CA LEU A 19 -9.76 -8.74 -21.43
C LEU A 19 -8.93 -9.91 -20.86
N ALA A 20 -9.54 -10.75 -20.02
CA ALA A 20 -8.86 -11.92 -19.45
C ALA A 20 -8.45 -12.92 -20.53
N VAL A 21 -9.34 -13.17 -21.51
CA VAL A 21 -9.06 -14.03 -22.66
C VAL A 21 -7.96 -13.43 -23.53
N GLU A 22 -8.06 -12.14 -23.86
CA GLU A 22 -7.06 -11.43 -24.69
C GLU A 22 -5.66 -11.47 -24.07
N ARG A 23 -5.57 -11.35 -22.73
CA ARG A 23 -4.29 -11.37 -21.99
C ARG A 23 -3.86 -12.77 -21.54
N ALA A 24 -4.57 -13.83 -21.93
CA ALA A 24 -4.32 -15.21 -21.48
C ALA A 24 -4.18 -15.33 -19.95
N THR A 25 -5.03 -14.63 -19.22
CA THR A 25 -5.01 -14.55 -17.75
C THR A 25 -6.40 -14.79 -17.16
N SER A 26 -6.52 -14.76 -15.83
CA SER A 26 -7.81 -14.94 -15.14
C SER A 26 -8.45 -13.62 -14.75
N LEU A 27 -9.78 -13.61 -14.59
CA LEU A 27 -10.52 -12.47 -14.04
C LEU A 27 -9.96 -12.05 -12.67
N THR A 28 -9.64 -13.04 -11.82
CA THR A 28 -9.06 -12.82 -10.50
C THR A 28 -7.70 -12.14 -10.58
N ALA A 29 -6.86 -12.54 -11.53
CA ALA A 29 -5.55 -11.91 -11.73
C ALA A 29 -5.69 -10.45 -12.19
N LEU A 30 -6.62 -10.15 -13.12
CA LEU A 30 -6.89 -8.77 -13.54
C LEU A 30 -7.39 -7.90 -12.39
N ILE A 31 -8.35 -8.40 -11.62
CA ILE A 31 -8.90 -7.68 -10.47
C ILE A 31 -7.80 -7.44 -9.42
N ARG A 32 -6.98 -8.47 -9.16
CA ARG A 32 -5.86 -8.36 -8.23
C ARG A 32 -4.86 -7.30 -8.69
N GLU A 33 -4.42 -7.35 -9.95
CA GLU A 33 -3.50 -6.38 -10.52
C GLU A 33 -4.06 -4.96 -10.41
N ALA A 34 -5.34 -4.75 -10.75
CA ALA A 34 -5.97 -3.45 -10.65
C ALA A 34 -6.02 -2.92 -9.21
N VAL A 35 -6.34 -3.77 -8.23
CA VAL A 35 -6.35 -3.42 -6.80
C VAL A 35 -4.93 -3.12 -6.31
N GLU A 36 -3.94 -3.93 -6.70
CA GLU A 36 -2.53 -3.72 -6.33
C GLU A 36 -1.96 -2.43 -6.92
N VAL A 37 -2.36 -2.07 -8.14
CA VAL A 37 -1.99 -0.78 -8.74
C VAL A 37 -2.69 0.38 -8.02
N LEU A 38 -3.99 0.25 -7.74
CA LEU A 38 -4.77 1.30 -7.08
C LEU A 38 -4.25 1.64 -5.69
N TYR A 39 -3.86 0.63 -4.91
CA TYR A 39 -3.43 0.80 -3.52
C TYR A 39 -1.92 0.72 -3.33
N ARG A 40 -1.12 0.79 -4.40
CA ARG A 40 0.33 0.58 -4.29
C ARG A 40 0.97 1.53 -3.29
N GLU A 41 0.74 2.83 -3.48
CA GLU A 41 1.31 3.88 -2.63
C GLU A 41 0.84 3.73 -1.18
N ASP A 42 -0.45 3.48 -0.97
CA ASP A 42 -1.01 3.26 0.36
C ASP A 42 -0.39 2.03 1.06
N LEU A 43 -0.19 0.94 0.33
CA LEU A 43 0.43 -0.28 0.84
C LEU A 43 1.91 -0.06 1.19
N ASP A 44 2.63 0.67 0.34
CA ASP A 44 4.03 1.02 0.56
C ASP A 44 4.16 1.91 1.81
N ASP A 45 3.30 2.93 1.96
CA ASP A 45 3.27 3.81 3.12
C ASP A 45 2.93 3.06 4.41
N LEU A 46 1.94 2.16 4.35
CA LEU A 46 1.58 1.30 5.48
C LEU A 46 2.73 0.37 5.87
N GLN A 47 3.47 -0.16 4.89
CA GLN A 47 4.64 -1.00 5.15
C GLN A 47 5.76 -0.19 5.83
N ILE A 48 6.13 0.96 5.28
CA ILE A 48 7.15 1.85 5.87
C ILE A 48 6.77 2.26 7.29
N SER A 49 5.51 2.61 7.50
CA SER A 49 4.98 2.97 8.82
C SER A 49 5.10 1.81 9.82
N ARG A 50 4.74 0.58 9.41
CA ARG A 50 4.88 -0.63 10.23
C ARG A 50 6.32 -0.92 10.61
N GLU A 51 7.24 -0.82 9.65
CA GLU A 51 8.67 -1.05 9.89
C GLU A 51 9.25 -0.04 10.88
N ARG A 52 8.96 1.26 10.69
CA ARG A 52 9.40 2.31 11.62
C ARG A 52 8.81 2.15 13.01
N PHE A 53 7.54 1.76 13.09
CA PHE A 53 6.89 1.53 14.37
C PHE A 53 7.49 0.31 15.10
N ALA A 54 7.78 -0.77 14.37
CA ALA A 54 8.45 -1.93 14.92
C ALA A 54 9.86 -1.58 15.42
N GLU A 55 10.63 -0.77 14.68
CA GLU A 55 11.94 -0.28 15.12
C GLU A 55 11.83 0.55 16.41
N TYR A 56 10.85 1.46 16.49
CA TYR A 56 10.59 2.23 17.71
C TYR A 56 10.25 1.34 18.91
N LEU A 57 9.40 0.33 18.71
CA LEU A 57 9.05 -0.61 19.79
C LEU A 57 10.25 -1.44 20.26
N ALA A 58 11.15 -1.81 19.35
CA ALA A 58 12.38 -2.53 19.68
C ALA A 58 13.42 -1.64 20.39
N HIS A 59 13.46 -0.35 20.05
CA HIS A 59 14.46 0.60 20.51
C HIS A 59 13.84 1.95 20.93
N PRO A 60 12.98 1.98 21.96
CA PRO A 60 12.30 3.20 22.39
C PRO A 60 13.29 4.28 22.86
N GLU A 61 14.46 3.90 23.35
CA GLU A 61 15.53 4.81 23.78
C GLU A 61 16.13 5.66 22.65
N ARG A 62 15.95 5.25 21.39
CA ARG A 62 16.40 6.03 20.23
C ARG A 62 15.48 7.19 19.89
N ALA A 63 14.27 7.23 20.47
CA ALA A 63 13.35 8.33 20.26
C ALA A 63 13.89 9.61 20.90
N VAL A 64 13.93 10.68 20.11
CA VAL A 64 14.36 12.01 20.59
C VAL A 64 13.13 12.89 20.86
N PRO A 65 13.14 13.70 21.93
CA PRO A 65 12.09 14.67 22.16
C PRO A 65 11.94 15.63 20.98
N TYR A 66 10.70 15.93 20.60
CA TYR A 66 10.40 16.78 19.44
C TYR A 66 11.11 18.14 19.48
N ALA A 67 11.17 18.78 20.65
CA ALA A 67 11.86 20.05 20.83
C ALA A 67 13.35 19.98 20.42
N GLN A 68 14.04 18.89 20.76
CA GLN A 68 15.45 18.69 20.41
C GLN A 68 15.62 18.42 18.89
N ALA A 69 14.73 17.61 18.30
CA ALA A 69 14.74 17.34 16.86
C ALA A 69 14.49 18.62 16.04
N ARG A 70 13.55 19.47 16.49
CA ARG A 70 13.23 20.76 15.87
C ARG A 70 14.42 21.72 15.92
N ALA A 71 15.08 21.86 17.07
CA ALA A 71 16.25 22.72 17.21
C ALA A 71 17.40 22.32 16.27
N LYS A 72 17.67 21.01 16.14
CA LYS A 72 18.70 20.48 15.21
C LYS A 72 18.39 20.78 13.74
N ARG A 73 17.13 20.71 13.32
CA ARG A 73 16.74 21.01 11.93
C ARG A 73 16.88 22.49 11.59
N LEU A 74 16.51 23.38 12.52
CA LEU A 74 16.67 24.82 12.34
C LEU A 74 18.14 25.24 12.24
N HIS A 75 19.03 24.62 13.02
CA HIS A 75 20.47 24.87 12.93
C HIS A 75 21.14 24.30 11.67
N ARG A 76 20.55 23.30 11.00
CA ARG A 76 21.06 22.75 9.73
C ARG A 76 20.63 23.54 8.50
N ALA A 77 19.66 24.43 8.64
CA ALA A 77 19.10 25.23 7.54
C ALA A 77 19.59 26.69 7.54
N ALA A 78 20.46 27.05 8.49
CA ALA A 78 21.14 28.35 8.60
C ALA A 78 22.62 28.18 8.24
#